data_AF-A0ABD6BS61-F1
#
_entry.id   AF-A0ABD6BS61-F1
#
_cell.length_a   1.000
_cell.length_b   1.000
_cell.length_c   1.000
_cell.angle_alpha   90.00
_cell.angle_beta   90.00
_cell.angle_gamma   90.00
#
_symmetry.space_group_name_H-M   'P 1'
#
loop_
_entity.id
_entity.type
_entity.pdbx_description
1 polymer ?
#
loop_
_entity_poly.entity_id
_entity_poly.type
_entity_poly.pdbx_seq_one_letter_code
_entity_poly.pdbx_strand_id
1 'polypeptide(L)'
;ETITQPSLINLDYADMSTIMNQGGVAVMLVGETQASDKEEVVDDAMNHPLLDVDYRGATGGLVHITGGPDLTLKEAEGIADDITERLGASANVMWGARIQEQYKGKVRVMAIMTGVEGGDVMDAATKKQANKARQAMGEDAPGGAEVEVGDLGDGAAGQQADASGGIDDSDTDLDVVR
;
A
#
# COMPACT_ATOMS: atom_id res chain seq x y z
N GLU A 1 -15.24 -19.35 -35.85
CA GLU A 1 -15.53 -17.91 -35.85
C GLU A 1 -14.97 -17.33 -34.57
N THR A 2 -14.00 -16.42 -34.65
CA THR A 2 -13.42 -15.80 -33.45
C THR A 2 -14.16 -14.50 -33.21
N ILE A 3 -15.27 -14.59 -32.46
CA ILE A 3 -15.94 -13.40 -31.93
C ILE A 3 -15.05 -12.91 -30.80
N THR A 4 -14.51 -11.71 -30.97
CA THR A 4 -13.76 -10.95 -29.96
C THR A 4 -14.41 -11.10 -28.60
N GLN A 5 -13.68 -11.69 -27.65
CA GLN A 5 -14.08 -11.76 -26.23
C GLN A 5 -14.42 -10.34 -25.77
N PRO A 6 -15.67 -10.04 -25.39
CA PRO A 6 -15.98 -8.73 -24.89
C PRO A 6 -15.24 -8.54 -23.55
N SER A 7 -14.37 -7.52 -23.48
CA SER A 7 -14.11 -6.93 -22.16
C SER A 7 -15.43 -6.28 -21.73
N LEU A 8 -15.92 -6.69 -20.56
CA LEU A 8 -17.18 -6.21 -20.00
C LEU A 8 -17.08 -4.71 -19.71
N ILE A 9 -15.92 -4.27 -19.21
CA ILE A 9 -15.56 -2.86 -19.01
C ILE A 9 -14.10 -2.70 -19.42
N ASN A 10 -13.84 -1.77 -20.34
CA ASN A 10 -12.50 -1.49 -20.81
C ASN A 10 -11.92 -0.30 -20.03
N LEU A 11 -10.77 -0.51 -19.39
CA LEU A 11 -9.93 0.55 -18.84
C LEU A 11 -9.06 1.12 -19.96
N ASP A 12 -8.95 2.45 -20.04
CA ASP A 12 -8.09 3.09 -21.03
C ASP A 12 -6.71 3.50 -20.45
N TYR A 13 -5.85 4.04 -21.30
CA TYR A 13 -4.51 4.45 -20.87
C TYR A 13 -4.52 5.73 -20.01
N ALA A 14 -5.48 6.63 -20.24
CA ALA A 14 -5.59 7.85 -19.45
C ALA A 14 -5.97 7.52 -18.00
N ASP A 15 -6.84 6.55 -17.82
CA ASP A 15 -7.25 5.98 -16.54
C ASP A 15 -6.04 5.42 -15.76
N MET A 16 -5.31 4.52 -16.40
CA MET A 16 -4.11 3.90 -15.82
C MET A 16 -3.04 4.96 -15.49
N SER A 17 -2.80 5.90 -16.41
CA SER A 17 -1.84 6.98 -16.23
C SER A 17 -2.21 7.86 -15.04
N THR A 18 -3.50 8.16 -14.86
CA THR A 18 -3.99 8.99 -13.74
C THR A 18 -3.68 8.32 -12.39
N ILE A 19 -3.97 7.03 -12.25
CA ILE A 19 -3.73 6.29 -10.99
C ILE A 19 -2.23 6.11 -10.72
N MET A 20 -1.45 5.82 -11.76
CA MET A 20 0.00 5.61 -11.63
C MET A 20 0.77 6.90 -11.33
N ASN A 21 0.26 8.05 -11.78
CA ASN A 21 0.89 9.36 -11.58
C ASN A 21 0.56 10.02 -10.23
N GLN A 22 -0.30 9.42 -9.40
CA GLN A 22 -0.61 9.94 -8.05
C GLN A 22 0.59 9.86 -7.08
N GLY A 23 1.68 9.20 -7.49
CA GLY A 23 2.93 9.15 -6.72
C GLY A 23 2.80 8.31 -5.45
N GLY A 24 3.79 8.41 -4.57
CA GLY A 24 3.84 7.61 -3.34
C GLY A 24 4.21 6.15 -3.57
N VAL A 25 3.96 5.33 -2.55
CA VAL A 25 4.17 3.88 -2.64
C VAL A 25 2.97 3.26 -3.36
N ALA A 26 3.24 2.27 -4.20
CA ALA A 26 2.21 1.46 -4.82
C ALA A 26 2.28 0.03 -4.29
N VAL A 27 1.11 -0.56 -4.07
CA VAL A 27 0.96 -1.95 -3.62
C VAL A 27 0.10 -2.69 -4.61
N MET A 28 0.52 -3.90 -4.99
CA MET A 28 -0.22 -4.76 -5.91
C MET A 28 -0.72 -6.01 -5.19
N LEU A 29 -2.00 -6.28 -5.39
CA LEU A 29 -2.72 -7.42 -4.84
C LEU A 29 -3.18 -8.29 -5.98
N VAL A 30 -3.10 -9.59 -5.79
CA VAL A 30 -3.70 -10.57 -6.68
C VAL A 30 -4.43 -11.60 -5.83
N GLY A 31 -5.68 -11.85 -6.16
CA GLY A 31 -6.49 -12.91 -5.58
C GLY A 31 -7.08 -13.80 -6.65
N GLU A 32 -7.27 -15.07 -6.34
CA GLU A 32 -7.88 -16.06 -7.23
C GLU A 32 -8.85 -16.94 -6.47
N THR A 33 -10.09 -17.03 -6.95
CA THR A 33 -11.08 -17.96 -6.43
C THR A 33 -11.62 -18.87 -7.51
N GLN A 34 -12.01 -20.07 -7.09
CA GLN A 34 -12.81 -21.01 -7.87
C GLN A 34 -14.13 -21.33 -7.14
N ALA A 35 -14.45 -20.53 -6.11
CA ALA A 35 -15.62 -20.73 -5.28
C ALA A 35 -16.90 -20.42 -6.06
N SER A 36 -18.00 -20.99 -5.56
CA SER A 36 -19.33 -20.69 -6.08
C SER A 36 -19.70 -19.23 -5.85
N ASP A 37 -19.19 -18.68 -4.74
CA ASP A 37 -19.27 -17.27 -4.42
C ASP A 37 -18.01 -16.56 -4.92
N LYS A 38 -18.18 -15.74 -5.96
CA LYS A 38 -17.07 -15.03 -6.59
C LYS A 38 -16.59 -13.84 -5.75
N GLU A 39 -17.40 -13.38 -4.78
CA GLU A 39 -17.09 -12.25 -3.91
C GLU A 39 -15.96 -12.59 -2.92
N GLU A 40 -15.81 -13.87 -2.56
CA GLU A 40 -14.70 -14.38 -1.72
C GLU A 40 -13.29 -14.07 -2.29
N VAL A 41 -13.18 -13.77 -3.59
CA VAL A 41 -11.91 -13.37 -4.21
C VAL A 41 -11.33 -12.10 -3.59
N VAL A 42 -12.18 -11.23 -3.04
CA VAL A 42 -11.74 -9.97 -2.42
C VAL A 42 -11.00 -10.27 -1.14
N ASP A 43 -11.50 -11.20 -0.33
CA ASP A 43 -10.82 -11.64 0.89
C ASP A 43 -9.49 -12.32 0.56
N ASP A 44 -9.42 -13.12 -0.50
CA ASP A 44 -8.15 -13.71 -0.94
C ASP A 44 -7.14 -12.64 -1.39
N ALA A 45 -7.59 -11.65 -2.17
CA ALA A 45 -6.74 -10.56 -2.63
C ALA A 45 -6.24 -9.65 -1.46
N MET A 46 -7.10 -9.40 -0.47
CA MET A 46 -6.85 -8.49 0.65
C MET A 46 -6.15 -9.14 1.85
N ASN A 47 -6.00 -10.47 1.88
CA ASN A 47 -5.25 -11.18 2.91
C ASN A 47 -3.87 -11.64 2.42
N HIS A 48 -3.40 -11.14 1.28
CA HIS A 48 -2.14 -11.60 0.70
C HIS A 48 -0.93 -11.19 1.58
N PRO A 49 0.03 -12.09 1.89
CA PRO A 49 1.17 -11.82 2.79
C PRO A 49 2.15 -10.72 2.34
N LEU A 50 1.88 -10.03 1.22
CA LEU A 50 2.63 -8.84 0.78
C LEU A 50 1.96 -7.53 1.23
N LEU A 51 0.80 -7.60 1.89
CA LEU A 51 0.05 -6.49 2.49
C LEU A 51 0.53 -6.13 3.90
N ASP A 52 1.82 -5.95 4.10
CA ASP A 52 2.33 -5.43 5.39
C ASP A 52 2.27 -3.88 5.46
N VAL A 53 1.40 -3.27 4.65
CA VAL A 53 1.28 -1.83 4.45
C VAL A 53 -0.17 -1.42 4.63
N ASP A 54 -0.42 -0.34 5.38
CA ASP A 54 -1.76 0.20 5.60
C ASP A 54 -2.33 0.79 4.30
N TYR A 55 -3.18 0.02 3.62
CA TYR A 55 -3.80 0.40 2.34
C TYR A 55 -4.96 1.41 2.50
N ARG A 56 -5.43 1.69 3.72
CA ARG A 56 -6.56 2.62 3.97
C ARG A 56 -6.23 4.09 3.67
N GLY A 57 -4.94 4.40 3.48
CA GLY A 57 -4.47 5.72 3.06
C GLY A 57 -4.27 5.88 1.56
N ALA A 58 -4.63 4.88 0.74
CA ALA A 58 -4.45 4.97 -0.70
C ALA A 58 -5.32 6.08 -1.31
N THR A 59 -4.72 6.90 -2.19
CA THR A 59 -5.45 7.96 -2.93
C THR A 59 -5.93 7.48 -4.31
N GLY A 60 -5.38 6.36 -4.77
CA GLY A 60 -5.70 5.75 -6.06
C GLY A 60 -5.85 4.24 -5.97
N GLY A 61 -6.75 3.71 -6.78
CA GLY A 61 -6.94 2.27 -6.97
C GLY A 61 -7.18 1.93 -8.44
N LEU A 62 -6.57 0.83 -8.90
CA LEU A 62 -6.87 0.20 -10.18
C LEU A 62 -7.24 -1.26 -9.94
N VAL A 63 -8.45 -1.66 -10.27
CA VAL A 63 -8.95 -3.02 -10.12
C VAL A 63 -9.19 -3.65 -11.49
N HIS A 64 -8.59 -4.80 -11.72
CA HIS A 64 -8.82 -5.59 -12.92
C HIS A 64 -9.35 -6.97 -12.57
N ILE A 65 -10.54 -7.28 -13.06
CA ILE A 65 -11.23 -8.53 -12.82
C ILE A 65 -11.15 -9.37 -14.09
N THR A 66 -10.66 -10.60 -13.97
CA THR A 66 -10.67 -11.58 -15.03
C THR A 66 -11.50 -12.77 -14.61
N GLY A 67 -12.49 -13.15 -15.40
CA GLY A 67 -13.33 -14.30 -15.12
C GLY A 67 -13.63 -15.14 -16.34
N GLY A 68 -14.21 -16.31 -16.10
CA GLY A 68 -14.73 -17.18 -17.15
C GLY A 68 -16.01 -16.64 -17.80
N PRO A 69 -16.54 -17.33 -18.83
CA PRO A 69 -17.82 -16.98 -19.47
C PRO A 69 -19.02 -16.94 -18.51
N ASP A 70 -18.84 -17.48 -17.31
CA ASP A 70 -19.78 -17.51 -16.19
C ASP A 70 -19.69 -16.30 -15.25
N LEU A 71 -18.74 -15.37 -15.46
CA LEU A 71 -18.68 -14.10 -14.73
C LEU A 71 -19.70 -13.11 -15.30
N THR A 72 -20.59 -12.64 -14.45
CA THR A 72 -21.59 -11.62 -14.79
C THR A 72 -21.10 -10.22 -14.44
N LEU A 73 -21.68 -9.20 -15.09
CA LEU A 73 -21.37 -7.80 -14.78
C LEU A 73 -21.70 -7.45 -13.32
N LYS A 74 -22.80 -7.99 -12.77
CA LYS A 74 -23.21 -7.76 -11.38
C LYS A 74 -22.21 -8.30 -10.37
N GLU A 75 -21.66 -9.49 -10.63
CA GLU A 75 -20.60 -10.07 -9.77
C GLU A 75 -19.32 -9.25 -9.86
N ALA A 76 -18.96 -8.78 -11.06
CA ALA A 76 -17.79 -7.91 -11.24
C ALA A 76 -17.95 -6.54 -10.56
N GLU A 77 -19.16 -5.95 -10.61
CA GLU A 77 -19.52 -4.72 -9.90
C GLU A 77 -19.42 -4.91 -8.39
N GLY A 78 -20.00 -5.98 -7.84
CA GLY A 78 -19.91 -6.28 -6.40
C GLY A 78 -18.47 -6.44 -5.88
N ILE A 79 -17.61 -7.10 -6.67
CA ILE A 79 -16.17 -7.22 -6.36
C ILE A 79 -15.49 -5.85 -6.35
N ALA A 80 -15.78 -4.99 -7.34
CA ALA A 80 -15.19 -3.67 -7.43
C ALA A 80 -15.65 -2.75 -6.29
N ASP A 81 -16.92 -2.84 -5.91
CA ASP A 81 -17.50 -2.08 -4.79
C ASP A 81 -16.86 -2.47 -3.46
N ASP A 82 -16.73 -3.77 -3.16
CA ASP A 82 -16.11 -4.25 -1.91
C ASP A 82 -14.64 -3.78 -1.79
N ILE A 83 -13.87 -3.86 -2.89
CA ILE A 83 -12.49 -3.34 -2.90
C ILE A 83 -12.45 -1.82 -2.67
N THR A 84 -13.40 -1.09 -3.25
CA THR A 84 -13.51 0.36 -3.09
C THR A 84 -13.86 0.73 -1.64
N GLU A 85 -14.77 -0.01 -1.00
CA GLU A 85 -15.12 0.18 0.42
C GLU A 85 -13.91 -0.04 1.33
N ARG A 86 -13.05 -1.02 1.03
CA ARG A 86 -11.83 -1.32 1.82
C ARG A 86 -10.72 -0.28 1.66
N LEU A 87 -10.61 0.33 0.48
CA LEU A 87 -9.64 1.41 0.19
C LEU A 87 -10.02 2.74 0.87
N GLY A 88 -11.31 2.97 1.05
CA GLY A 88 -11.84 4.18 1.67
C GLY A 88 -12.50 5.13 0.66
N ALA A 89 -13.53 5.84 1.12
CA ALA A 89 -14.42 6.65 0.26
C ALA A 89 -13.74 7.84 -0.46
N SER A 90 -12.52 8.20 -0.09
CA SER A 90 -11.76 9.28 -0.74
C SER A 90 -10.83 8.80 -1.86
N ALA A 91 -10.66 7.48 -2.05
CA ALA A 91 -9.80 6.93 -3.06
C ALA A 91 -10.45 7.02 -4.45
N ASN A 92 -9.69 7.45 -5.46
CA ASN A 92 -10.14 7.38 -6.84
C ASN A 92 -9.90 5.95 -7.36
N VAL A 93 -10.96 5.14 -7.50
CA VAL A 93 -10.85 3.74 -7.94
C VAL A 93 -11.35 3.60 -9.37
N MET A 94 -10.48 3.05 -10.21
CA MET A 94 -10.80 2.70 -11.59
C MET A 94 -10.87 1.18 -11.68
N TRP A 95 -11.89 0.65 -12.33
CA TRP A 95 -12.02 -0.79 -12.47
C TRP A 95 -12.42 -1.23 -13.87
N GLY A 96 -12.01 -2.44 -14.22
CA GLY A 96 -12.32 -3.06 -15.51
C GLY A 96 -12.46 -4.57 -15.38
N ALA A 97 -13.18 -5.17 -16.32
CA ALA A 97 -13.48 -6.59 -16.29
C ALA A 97 -13.32 -7.22 -17.68
N ARG A 98 -12.69 -8.40 -17.72
CA ARG A 98 -12.48 -9.18 -18.95
C ARG A 98 -12.93 -10.63 -18.79
N ILE A 99 -13.57 -11.14 -19.84
CA ILE A 99 -13.91 -12.56 -19.95
C ILE A 99 -12.83 -13.33 -20.71
N GLN A 100 -12.37 -14.44 -20.14
CA GLN A 100 -11.38 -15.33 -20.72
C GLN A 100 -11.81 -16.79 -20.52
N GLU A 101 -11.86 -17.59 -21.59
CA GLU A 101 -12.36 -18.98 -21.54
C GLU A 101 -11.57 -19.87 -20.57
N GLN A 102 -10.26 -19.65 -20.43
CA GLN A 102 -9.43 -20.43 -19.52
C GLN A 102 -9.73 -20.18 -18.03
N TYR A 103 -10.53 -19.15 -17.71
CA TYR A 103 -11.00 -18.86 -16.35
C TYR A 103 -12.40 -19.42 -16.09
N LYS A 104 -12.88 -20.38 -16.88
CA LYS A 104 -14.19 -21.03 -16.64
C LYS A 104 -14.30 -21.54 -15.20
N GLY A 105 -15.29 -21.05 -14.46
CA GLY A 105 -15.48 -21.39 -13.04
C GLY A 105 -14.43 -20.78 -12.10
N LYS A 106 -13.69 -19.76 -12.56
CA LYS A 106 -12.65 -19.07 -11.80
C LYS A 106 -12.78 -17.57 -11.97
N VAL A 107 -12.36 -16.85 -10.93
CA VAL A 107 -12.18 -15.39 -10.98
C VAL A 107 -10.81 -15.06 -10.45
N ARG A 108 -10.10 -14.18 -11.15
CA ARG A 108 -8.87 -13.55 -10.70
C ARG A 108 -9.11 -12.07 -10.59
N VAL A 109 -8.71 -11.49 -9.46
CA VAL A 109 -8.69 -10.05 -9.26
C VAL A 109 -7.26 -9.60 -9.11
N MET A 110 -6.93 -8.50 -9.78
CA MET A 110 -5.70 -7.76 -9.56
C MET A 110 -6.09 -6.36 -9.11
N ALA A 111 -5.62 -5.93 -7.94
CA ALA A 111 -5.81 -4.56 -7.47
C ALA A 111 -4.44 -3.89 -7.33
N ILE A 112 -4.33 -2.65 -7.78
CA ILE A 112 -3.13 -1.82 -7.62
C ILE A 112 -3.55 -0.58 -6.88
N MET A 113 -2.92 -0.31 -5.75
CA MET A 113 -3.23 0.80 -4.85
C MET A 113 -2.06 1.75 -4.90
N THR A 114 -2.30 3.05 -5.09
CA THR A 114 -1.27 4.08 -5.23
C THR A 114 -1.50 5.22 -4.25
N GLY A 115 -0.44 5.99 -4.00
CA GLY A 115 -0.47 7.06 -3.01
C GLY A 115 -0.70 6.56 -1.60
N VAL A 116 -0.26 5.33 -1.29
CA VAL A 116 -0.31 4.79 0.07
C VAL A 116 0.72 5.55 0.92
N GLU A 117 0.28 6.15 2.02
CA GLU A 117 1.19 6.77 3.00
C GLU A 117 2.02 5.65 3.64
N GLY A 118 3.22 5.43 3.11
CA GLY A 118 4.14 4.46 3.68
C GLY A 118 4.55 4.91 5.08
N GLY A 119 4.00 4.26 6.11
CA GLY A 119 4.74 4.08 7.35
C GLY A 119 6.05 3.38 6.99
N ASP A 120 7.16 4.09 7.06
CA ASP A 120 8.54 3.60 7.04
C ASP A 120 9.02 2.68 5.90
N VAL A 121 8.27 2.48 4.81
CA VAL A 121 8.79 1.70 3.64
C VAL A 121 9.81 2.50 2.83
N MET A 122 9.86 3.83 3.01
CA MET A 122 10.95 4.68 2.52
C MET A 122 11.96 4.91 3.64
N ASP A 123 12.69 3.84 3.93
CA ASP A 123 13.86 3.84 4.80
C ASP A 123 14.80 5.01 4.44
N ALA A 124 15.40 5.62 5.46
CA ALA A 124 16.07 6.93 5.45
C ALA A 124 17.19 7.11 4.39
N ALA A 125 17.52 6.08 3.62
CA ALA A 125 18.50 6.07 2.54
C ALA A 125 18.15 7.00 1.36
N THR A 126 16.88 7.05 0.93
CA THR A 126 16.46 7.91 -0.20
C THR A 126 16.47 9.38 0.19
N LYS A 127 16.01 9.71 1.40
CA LYS A 127 16.08 11.08 1.96
C LYS A 127 17.53 11.54 2.17
N LYS A 128 18.42 10.65 2.60
CA LYS A 128 19.84 10.96 2.82
C LYS A 128 20.60 11.19 1.50
N GLN A 129 20.26 10.47 0.43
CA GLN A 129 20.84 10.68 -0.89
C GLN A 129 20.32 11.97 -1.55
N ALA A 130 19.02 12.28 -1.45
CA ALA A 130 18.47 13.54 -1.95
C ALA A 130 19.10 14.76 -1.25
N ASN A 131 19.33 14.68 0.07
CA ASN A 131 19.98 15.76 0.81
C ASN A 131 21.49 15.87 0.49
N LYS A 132 22.20 14.74 0.34
CA LYS A 132 23.63 14.73 -0.01
C LYS A 132 23.89 15.21 -1.45
N ALA A 133 22.99 14.93 -2.39
CA ALA A 133 23.08 15.46 -3.75
C ALA A 133 22.87 16.98 -3.81
N ARG A 134 21.97 17.52 -2.96
CA ARG A 134 21.76 18.96 -2.81
C ARG A 134 22.92 19.68 -2.13
N GLN A 135 23.65 19.01 -1.23
CA GLN A 135 24.87 19.56 -0.63
C GLN A 135 26.11 19.48 -1.53
N ALA A 136 26.11 18.58 -2.54
CA ALA A 136 27.23 18.42 -3.47
C ALA A 136 27.17 19.36 -4.68
N MET A 137 26.01 19.95 -4.97
CA MET A 137 25.83 20.95 -6.03
C MET A 137 25.65 22.31 -5.36
N GLY A 138 26.74 23.07 -5.32
CA GLY A 138 26.82 24.37 -4.64
C GLY A 138 25.69 25.32 -4.98
N GLU A 139 25.35 26.14 -3.98
CA GLU A 139 24.34 27.18 -4.00
C GLU A 139 24.50 28.11 -5.21
N ASP A 140 23.56 28.07 -6.16
CA ASP A 140 23.21 29.24 -6.97
C ASP A 140 21.82 29.09 -7.66
N ALA A 141 20.80 29.57 -6.93
CA ALA A 141 19.56 30.27 -7.37
C ALA A 141 18.47 29.58 -8.24
N PRO A 142 17.23 30.13 -8.32
CA PRO A 142 16.41 30.80 -7.27
C PRO A 142 14.94 30.29 -7.20
N GLY A 143 14.26 30.56 -6.08
CA GLY A 143 12.83 30.91 -6.08
C GLY A 143 11.80 29.85 -5.67
N GLY A 144 11.20 30.07 -4.50
CA GLY A 144 9.74 29.90 -4.29
C GLY A 144 9.25 28.61 -3.65
N ALA A 145 9.22 28.58 -2.31
CA ALA A 145 8.09 28.12 -1.48
C ALA A 145 8.57 28.08 -0.02
N GLU A 146 8.27 29.14 0.73
CA GLU A 146 8.37 29.12 2.18
C GLU A 146 7.35 28.11 2.71
N VAL A 147 7.83 27.01 3.27
CA VAL A 147 7.05 26.18 4.19
C VAL A 147 7.61 26.49 5.57
N GLU A 148 6.87 27.31 6.32
CA GLU A 148 7.12 27.52 7.75
C GLU A 148 7.05 26.17 8.45
N VAL A 149 8.18 25.74 9.00
CA VAL A 149 8.24 24.62 9.95
C VAL A 149 8.34 25.26 11.32
N GLY A 150 7.25 25.17 12.09
CA GLY A 150 7.17 25.66 13.45
C GLY A 150 8.25 25.02 14.32
N ASP A 151 9.04 25.89 14.96
CA ASP A 151 10.06 25.60 15.96
C ASP A 151 9.40 24.95 17.19
N LEU A 152 9.65 23.66 17.42
CA LEU A 152 9.37 23.01 18.70
C LEU A 152 10.63 23.14 19.55
N GLY A 153 10.55 24.08 20.48
CA GLY A 153 11.64 24.53 21.35
C GLY A 153 12.32 23.42 22.15
N ASP A 154 13.65 23.58 22.22
CA ASP A 154 14.58 22.83 23.05
C ASP A 154 14.36 23.19 24.53
N GLY A 155 13.64 22.33 25.25
CA GLY A 155 13.47 22.39 26.69
C GLY A 155 14.62 21.66 27.40
N ALA A 156 15.75 22.34 27.57
CA ALA A 156 16.84 21.88 28.42
C ALA A 156 16.42 21.91 29.90
N ALA A 157 15.92 20.78 30.41
CA ALA A 157 15.80 20.54 31.85
C ALA A 157 17.08 19.86 32.35
N GLY A 158 17.95 20.65 32.99
CA GLY A 158 18.96 20.09 33.89
C GLY A 158 18.34 19.79 35.25
N GLN A 159 18.58 18.61 35.80
CA GLN A 159 19.03 18.49 37.19
C GLN A 159 19.70 17.14 37.46
N GLN A 160 20.79 17.22 38.22
CA GLN A 160 21.65 16.14 38.69
C GLN A 160 20.91 15.07 39.50
N ALA A 161 21.34 13.82 39.34
CA ALA A 161 21.40 12.86 40.44
C ALA A 161 22.76 12.14 40.36
N ASP A 162 23.54 12.39 41.40
CA ASP A 162 24.87 11.91 41.67
C ASP A 162 24.88 10.43 42.08
N ALA A 163 25.92 9.74 41.64
CA ALA A 163 26.22 8.38 42.04
C ALA A 163 27.03 8.35 43.34
N SER A 164 26.52 7.62 44.34
CA SER A 164 27.30 6.88 45.33
C SER A 164 26.40 5.74 45.79
N GLY A 165 26.77 4.46 45.77
CA GLY A 165 28.02 3.87 46.23
C GLY A 165 27.64 2.94 47.38
N GLY A 166 27.40 1.65 47.09
CA GLY A 166 27.06 0.64 48.09
C GLY A 166 27.20 -0.76 47.50
N ILE A 167 28.35 -1.38 47.75
CA ILE A 167 28.57 -2.82 47.60
C ILE A 167 28.21 -3.43 48.96
N ASP A 168 27.36 -4.45 48.98
CA ASP A 168 27.43 -5.50 50.00
C ASP A 168 26.93 -6.84 49.46
N ASP A 169 27.72 -7.85 49.80
CA ASP A 169 27.70 -9.26 49.41
C ASP A 169 26.53 -10.02 50.01
N SER A 170 25.91 -10.90 49.23
CA SER A 170 25.51 -12.23 49.72
C SER A 170 25.05 -13.13 48.58
N ASP A 171 25.87 -14.13 48.28
CA ASP A 171 25.51 -15.54 48.08
C ASP A 171 24.02 -15.82 47.84
N THR A 172 23.68 -16.30 46.63
CA THR A 172 23.21 -17.69 46.52
C THR A 172 23.30 -18.20 45.09
N ASP A 173 24.15 -19.21 44.92
CA ASP A 173 23.97 -20.31 43.97
C ASP A 173 22.48 -20.68 43.84
N LEU A 174 22.01 -20.86 42.60
CA LEU A 174 21.29 -22.08 42.21
C LEU A 174 21.04 -22.12 40.70
N ASP A 175 21.88 -22.95 40.09
CA ASP A 175 21.79 -23.62 38.81
C ASP A 175 20.49 -24.45 38.69
N VAL A 176 19.63 -24.19 37.69
CA VAL A 176 18.74 -25.23 37.11
C VAL A 176 18.48 -24.97 35.63
N VAL A 177 19.14 -25.77 34.82
CA VAL A 177 18.79 -26.11 33.43
C VAL A 177 17.45 -26.86 33.38
N ARG A 178 16.52 -26.40 32.54
CA ARG A 178 15.76 -27.24 31.59
C ARG A 178 14.98 -26.41 30.59
#